data_AF-A0AA37LB79-F1
#
_entry.id   AF-A0AA37LB79-F1
#
_cell.length_a   1.000
_cell.length_b   1.000
_cell.length_c   1.000
_cell.angle_alpha   90.00
_cell.angle_beta   90.00
_cell.angle_gamma   90.00
#
_symmetry.space_group_name_H-M   'P 1'
#
loop_
_entity.id
_entity.type
_entity.pdbx_description
1 polymer ?
#
loop_
_entity_poly.entity_id
_entity_poly.type
_entity_poly.pdbx_seq_one_letter_code
_entity_poly.pdbx_strand_id
1 'polypeptide(L)'
;MILSWVLATALGAFAAVAQDTPEPQAPKLTYLYTLTALLNSSIEIGTGMYSDRKAIPIIGGSFDGPRLSGKSFQCVLRLVLSTVLDLGADWGLTDSKGVFHPDTRYNLRTDDGANIFIQTSGSKQTNGKIYLRQIFETGNEDYYWLNNVVSVGVLTSGNGSVTIEGWVMDL
;
A
#
# COMPACT_ATOMS: atom_id res chain seq x y z
N MET A 1 -37.62 56.91 52.25
CA MET A 1 -36.60 56.01 52.83
C MET A 1 -36.46 54.84 51.84
N ILE A 2 -35.42 54.86 51.02
CA ILE A 2 -35.27 53.98 49.83
C ILE A 2 -34.56 52.70 50.30
N LEU A 3 -35.23 51.53 50.19
CA LEU A 3 -34.61 50.24 50.49
C LEU A 3 -33.92 49.71 49.22
N SER A 4 -32.60 49.65 49.25
CA SER A 4 -31.75 49.11 48.19
C SER A 4 -31.70 47.58 48.31
N TRP A 5 -32.04 46.86 47.23
CA TRP A 5 -31.90 45.41 47.14
C TRP A 5 -30.53 45.10 46.53
N VAL A 6 -29.63 44.49 47.30
CA VAL A 6 -28.37 43.94 46.77
C VAL A 6 -28.63 42.51 46.35
N LEU A 7 -28.68 42.27 45.04
CA LEU A 7 -28.71 40.92 44.47
C LEU A 7 -27.30 40.32 44.56
N ALA A 8 -27.10 39.32 45.42
CA ALA A 8 -25.85 38.57 45.47
C ALA A 8 -25.85 37.53 44.34
N THR A 9 -25.09 37.78 43.28
CA THR A 9 -24.81 36.77 42.24
C THR A 9 -23.82 35.75 42.78
N ALA A 10 -24.29 34.53 43.05
CA ALA A 10 -23.41 33.39 43.31
C ALA A 10 -22.75 32.95 42.00
N LEU A 11 -21.46 33.21 41.84
CA LEU A 11 -20.66 32.58 40.78
C LEU A 11 -20.45 31.10 41.14
N GLY A 12 -21.23 30.21 40.53
CA GLY A 12 -20.93 28.79 40.50
C GLY A 12 -19.72 28.55 39.60
N ALA A 13 -18.59 28.15 40.18
CA ALA A 13 -17.44 27.69 39.42
C ALA A 13 -17.77 26.32 38.80
N PHE A 14 -18.03 26.29 37.49
CA PHE A 14 -17.97 25.04 36.74
C PHE A 14 -16.51 24.64 36.60
N ALA A 15 -16.05 23.70 37.43
CA ALA A 15 -14.79 23.02 37.18
C ALA A 15 -14.95 22.23 35.87
N ALA A 16 -14.21 22.63 34.83
CA ALA A 16 -14.09 21.83 33.63
C ALA A 16 -13.43 20.50 34.00
N VAL A 17 -14.20 19.42 34.00
CA VAL A 17 -13.65 18.07 34.09
C VAL A 17 -12.91 17.84 32.78
N ALA A 18 -11.58 17.78 32.83
CA ALA A 18 -10.78 17.35 31.70
C ALA A 18 -11.25 15.93 31.33
N GLN A 19 -11.87 15.77 30.16
CA GLN A 19 -12.13 14.45 29.62
C GLN A 19 -10.80 13.86 29.17
N ASP A 20 -10.33 12.86 29.90
CA ASP A 20 -9.18 12.06 29.51
C ASP A 20 -9.57 11.33 28.22
N THR A 21 -9.09 11.85 27.09
CA THR A 21 -9.40 11.25 25.78
C THR A 21 -8.43 10.09 25.61
N PRO A 22 -8.90 8.83 25.58
CA PRO A 22 -8.00 7.68 25.47
C PRO A 22 -7.15 7.81 24.21
N GLU A 23 -5.86 7.48 24.34
CA GLU A 23 -4.93 7.50 23.21
C GLU A 23 -5.45 6.60 22.08
N PRO A 24 -5.44 7.08 20.82
CA PRO A 24 -5.86 6.25 19.70
C PRO A 24 -5.02 4.97 19.61
N GLN A 25 -5.69 3.82 19.60
CA GLN A 25 -4.99 2.55 19.35
C GLN A 25 -4.57 2.48 17.89
N ALA A 26 -3.26 2.36 17.65
CA ALA A 26 -2.72 2.18 16.31
C ALA A 26 -3.17 0.83 15.72
N PRO A 27 -3.54 0.78 14.41
CA PRO A 27 -3.82 -0.47 13.74
C PRO A 27 -2.53 -1.29 13.60
N LYS A 28 -2.68 -2.61 13.45
CA LYS A 28 -1.59 -3.54 13.19
C LYS A 28 -1.43 -3.80 11.70
N LEU A 29 -0.26 -4.29 11.32
CA LEU A 29 0.02 -4.74 9.95
C LEU A 29 0.36 -6.23 9.98
N THR A 30 -0.36 -7.02 9.18
CA THR A 30 -0.08 -8.45 8.98
C THR A 30 0.59 -8.65 7.64
N TYR A 31 1.68 -9.41 7.65
CA TYR A 31 2.43 -9.74 6.46
C TYR A 31 1.57 -10.54 5.47
N LEU A 32 1.57 -10.08 4.21
CA LEU A 32 0.76 -10.64 3.13
C LEU A 32 1.60 -11.50 2.19
N TYR A 33 2.67 -10.92 1.63
CA TYR A 33 3.53 -11.56 0.64
C TYR A 33 4.89 -10.86 0.47
N THR A 34 5.82 -11.54 -0.19
CA THR A 34 6.98 -10.96 -0.87
C THR A 34 6.87 -11.24 -2.37
N LEU A 35 7.03 -10.21 -3.19
CA LEU A 35 6.98 -10.26 -4.63
C LEU A 35 8.30 -9.77 -5.20
N THR A 36 8.79 -10.44 -6.23
CA THR A 36 9.88 -9.95 -7.08
C THR A 36 9.32 -9.70 -8.47
N ALA A 37 9.30 -8.44 -8.91
CA ALA A 37 8.91 -8.07 -10.27
C ALA A 37 10.17 -7.91 -11.13
N LEU A 38 10.16 -8.50 -12.32
CA LEU A 38 11.19 -8.32 -13.34
C LEU A 38 10.82 -7.14 -14.23
N LEU A 39 11.80 -6.30 -14.53
CA LEU A 39 11.60 -5.05 -15.25
C LEU A 39 12.43 -5.04 -16.53
N ASN A 40 11.85 -4.49 -17.60
CA ASN A 40 12.61 -4.19 -18.80
C ASN A 40 13.22 -2.78 -18.74
N SER A 41 14.00 -2.41 -19.76
CA SER A 41 14.51 -1.05 -19.92
C SER A 41 13.37 -0.01 -19.87
N SER A 42 13.64 1.09 -19.18
CA SER A 42 12.69 2.21 -19.09
C SER A 42 12.52 2.87 -20.46
N ILE A 43 11.29 3.25 -20.76
CA ILE A 43 10.92 4.11 -21.88
C ILE A 43 10.81 5.53 -21.33
N GLU A 44 11.76 6.39 -21.70
CA GLU A 44 11.74 7.80 -21.30
C GLU A 44 10.64 8.52 -22.07
N ILE A 45 9.66 9.07 -21.34
CA ILE A 45 8.61 9.92 -21.91
C ILE A 45 9.06 11.39 -21.88
N GLY A 46 9.88 11.76 -20.89
CA GLY A 46 10.43 13.11 -20.73
C GLY A 46 9.58 14.01 -19.83
N THR A 47 9.93 15.28 -19.78
CA THR A 47 9.27 16.27 -18.92
C THR A 47 7.85 16.56 -19.42
N GLY A 48 6.84 16.15 -18.64
CA GLY A 48 5.44 16.43 -18.90
C GLY A 48 4.90 17.58 -18.05
N MET A 49 3.57 17.76 -18.06
CA MET A 49 2.87 18.81 -17.31
C MET A 49 3.15 18.83 -15.79
N TYR A 50 3.50 17.68 -15.21
CA TYR A 50 3.73 17.53 -13.77
C TYR A 50 5.21 17.42 -13.43
N SER A 51 5.99 16.62 -14.19
CA SER A 51 7.46 16.52 -14.13
C SER A 51 7.97 15.43 -15.10
N ASP A 52 9.20 14.96 -14.91
CA ASP A 52 9.82 13.89 -15.70
C ASP A 52 9.06 12.56 -15.53
N ARG A 53 8.67 11.98 -16.66
CA ARG A 53 7.90 10.75 -16.75
C ARG A 53 8.71 9.67 -17.45
N LYS A 54 8.58 8.44 -16.96
CA LYS A 54 9.00 7.22 -17.67
C LYS A 54 7.96 6.13 -17.54
N ALA A 55 8.01 5.17 -18.44
CA ALA A 55 7.28 3.91 -18.33
C ALA A 55 8.30 2.77 -18.14
N ILE A 56 8.07 1.90 -17.14
CA ILE A 56 8.95 0.77 -16.84
C ILE A 56 8.14 -0.52 -17.03
N PRO A 57 8.34 -1.26 -18.13
CA PRO A 57 7.59 -2.49 -18.38
C PRO A 57 7.84 -3.55 -17.30
N ILE A 58 6.76 -4.15 -16.80
CA ILE A 58 6.82 -5.30 -15.89
C ILE A 58 6.66 -6.56 -16.72
N ILE A 59 7.72 -7.36 -16.78
CA ILE A 59 7.85 -8.50 -17.71
C ILE A 59 7.75 -9.86 -17.01
N GLY A 60 7.16 -9.87 -15.82
CA GLY A 60 6.91 -11.05 -15.02
C GLY A 60 7.60 -11.02 -13.67
N GLY A 61 7.81 -12.20 -13.10
CA GLY A 61 8.31 -12.35 -11.74
C GLY A 61 7.55 -13.39 -10.94
N SER A 62 7.77 -13.42 -9.64
CA SER A 62 7.15 -14.37 -8.73
C SER A 62 6.77 -13.71 -7.42
N PHE A 63 5.84 -14.33 -6.70
CA PHE A 63 5.51 -13.92 -5.35
C PHE A 63 5.21 -15.14 -4.48
N ASP A 64 5.46 -15.00 -3.19
CA ASP A 64 5.11 -15.99 -2.18
C ASP A 64 4.65 -15.31 -0.89
N GLY A 65 3.81 -15.97 -0.12
CA GLY A 65 3.20 -15.40 1.06
C GLY A 65 2.08 -16.26 1.64
N PRO A 66 1.88 -16.22 2.96
CA PRO A 66 0.98 -17.13 3.69
C PRO A 66 -0.50 -16.97 3.34
N ARG A 67 -0.89 -15.85 2.71
CA ARG A 67 -2.29 -15.50 2.44
C ARG A 67 -2.57 -15.16 0.98
N LEU A 68 -1.54 -15.06 0.14
CA LEU A 68 -1.70 -14.67 -1.27
C LEU A 68 -1.23 -15.75 -2.26
N SER A 69 -0.42 -16.70 -1.82
CA SER A 69 -0.11 -17.92 -2.59
C SER A 69 -1.21 -18.93 -2.30
N GLY A 70 -1.69 -19.66 -3.31
CA GLY A 70 -2.71 -20.69 -3.07
C GLY A 70 -2.24 -21.72 -2.04
N LYS A 71 -3.23 -22.46 -1.49
CA LYS A 71 -3.15 -23.40 -0.35
C LYS A 71 -1.76 -23.54 0.30
N SER A 72 -1.61 -22.97 1.49
CA SER A 72 -0.52 -23.24 2.43
C SER A 72 -0.22 -24.73 2.58
N PHE A 73 0.70 -25.31 1.80
CA PHE A 73 1.30 -26.60 2.10
C PHE A 73 2.62 -26.78 1.33
N GLN A 74 3.70 -26.77 2.11
CA GLN A 74 4.88 -27.64 2.00
C GLN A 74 4.80 -28.68 0.85
N CYS A 75 5.16 -28.32 -0.38
CA CYS A 75 5.35 -29.31 -1.43
C CYS A 75 6.43 -28.86 -2.41
N VAL A 76 7.57 -29.55 -2.35
CA VAL A 76 8.83 -29.31 -3.07
C VAL A 76 8.69 -29.62 -4.58
N LEU A 77 7.47 -29.76 -5.11
CA LEU A 77 7.24 -30.23 -6.47
C LEU A 77 6.03 -29.54 -7.14
N ARG A 78 5.91 -28.21 -7.04
CA ARG A 78 4.91 -27.47 -7.84
C ARG A 78 5.60 -26.77 -9.01
N LEU A 79 5.43 -27.33 -10.21
CA LEU A 79 5.83 -26.74 -11.51
C LEU A 79 5.02 -25.47 -11.88
N VAL A 80 4.15 -25.00 -10.98
CA VAL A 80 3.37 -23.76 -11.13
C VAL A 80 3.59 -22.93 -9.87
N LEU A 81 4.45 -21.92 -9.98
CA LEU A 81 4.64 -20.90 -8.95
C LEU A 81 3.59 -19.80 -9.14
N SER A 82 3.24 -19.11 -8.05
CA SER A 82 2.53 -17.83 -8.10
C SER A 82 3.37 -16.82 -8.91
N THR A 83 2.81 -16.30 -9.99
CA THR A 83 3.54 -15.50 -11.00
C THR A 83 3.04 -14.06 -11.07
N VAL A 84 3.95 -13.13 -11.23
CA VAL A 84 3.64 -11.83 -11.84
C VAL A 84 3.53 -12.08 -13.34
N LEU A 85 2.44 -11.65 -13.97
CA LEU A 85 2.26 -11.82 -15.42
C LEU A 85 3.11 -10.81 -16.19
N ASP A 86 3.51 -11.18 -17.41
CA ASP A 86 4.10 -10.27 -18.40
C ASP A 86 3.01 -9.33 -18.95
N LEU A 87 2.50 -8.46 -18.07
CA LEU A 87 1.45 -7.50 -18.33
C LEU A 87 1.51 -6.38 -17.31
N GLY A 88 1.70 -5.17 -17.81
CA GLY A 88 1.67 -3.95 -17.00
C GLY A 88 2.96 -3.16 -17.06
N ALA A 89 2.97 -2.04 -16.33
CA ALA A 89 4.12 -1.18 -16.19
C ALA A 89 4.01 -0.29 -14.95
N ASP A 90 5.12 0.37 -14.63
CA ASP A 90 5.19 1.54 -13.76
C ASP A 90 5.29 2.81 -14.60
N TRP A 91 4.29 3.69 -14.53
CA TRP A 91 4.31 5.03 -15.16
C TRP A 91 4.84 6.09 -14.19
N GLY A 92 6.01 5.81 -13.63
CA GLY A 92 6.61 6.60 -12.57
C GLY A 92 6.93 8.04 -12.97
N LEU A 93 6.81 8.93 -11.99
CA LEU A 93 7.09 10.35 -12.09
C LEU A 93 8.19 10.73 -11.08
N THR A 94 9.20 11.47 -11.53
CA THR A 94 10.17 12.10 -10.62
C THR A 94 9.77 13.56 -10.46
N ASP A 95 9.44 14.03 -9.26
CA ASP A 95 8.99 15.40 -9.04
C ASP A 95 10.14 16.44 -9.13
N SER A 96 9.79 17.72 -9.01
CA SER A 96 10.75 18.84 -9.05
C SER A 96 11.74 18.86 -7.88
N LYS A 97 11.54 18.02 -6.86
CA LYS A 97 12.45 17.83 -5.73
C LYS A 97 13.30 16.55 -5.90
N GLY A 98 13.18 15.84 -7.02
CA GLY A 98 13.91 14.61 -7.30
C GLY A 98 13.32 13.37 -6.62
N VAL A 99 12.09 13.42 -6.09
CA VAL A 99 11.42 12.27 -5.48
C VAL A 99 10.72 11.45 -6.55
N PHE A 100 11.02 10.16 -6.62
CA PHE A 100 10.35 9.23 -7.52
C PHE A 100 9.04 8.73 -6.92
N HIS A 101 7.98 8.76 -7.72
CA HIS A 101 6.63 8.35 -7.39
C HIS A 101 6.16 7.29 -8.40
N PRO A 102 6.14 6.00 -8.03
CA PRO A 102 5.60 4.99 -8.92
C PRO A 102 4.07 5.10 -9.05
N ASP A 103 3.56 4.71 -10.20
CA ASP A 103 2.13 4.47 -10.48
C ASP A 103 2.04 3.23 -11.36
N THR A 104 1.80 2.08 -10.72
CA THR A 104 1.90 0.78 -11.37
C THR A 104 0.54 0.14 -11.55
N ARG A 105 0.38 -0.60 -12.64
CA ARG A 105 -0.79 -1.46 -12.89
C ARG A 105 -0.31 -2.75 -13.53
N TYR A 106 -0.60 -3.88 -12.90
CA TYR A 106 -0.16 -5.20 -13.36
C TYR A 106 -1.04 -6.32 -12.80
N ASN A 107 -0.75 -7.56 -13.19
CA ASN A 107 -1.54 -8.72 -12.79
C ASN A 107 -0.69 -9.80 -12.10
N LEU A 108 -1.24 -10.35 -11.03
CA LEU A 108 -0.78 -11.56 -10.39
C LEU A 108 -1.62 -12.74 -10.84
N ARG A 109 -0.99 -13.91 -10.94
CA ARG A 109 -1.67 -15.20 -11.05
C ARG A 109 -1.19 -16.10 -9.93
N THR A 110 -2.12 -16.50 -9.07
CA THR A 110 -1.84 -17.46 -8.01
C THR A 110 -1.62 -18.85 -8.59
N ASP A 111 -0.95 -19.71 -7.84
CA ASP A 111 -0.68 -21.08 -8.28
C ASP A 111 -1.92 -21.98 -8.45
N ASP A 112 -3.07 -21.59 -7.87
CA ASP A 112 -4.38 -22.20 -8.03
C ASP A 112 -5.27 -21.50 -9.08
N GLY A 113 -4.71 -20.53 -9.80
CA GLY A 113 -5.27 -19.98 -11.03
C GLY A 113 -6.11 -18.70 -10.89
N ALA A 114 -6.19 -18.10 -9.70
CA ALA A 114 -6.83 -16.81 -9.53
C ALA A 114 -6.00 -15.70 -10.20
N ASN A 115 -6.68 -14.83 -10.96
CA ASN A 115 -6.07 -13.60 -11.47
C ASN A 115 -6.44 -12.44 -10.54
N ILE A 116 -5.43 -11.66 -10.15
CA ILE A 116 -5.58 -10.52 -9.26
C ILE A 116 -4.95 -9.33 -9.94
N PHE A 117 -5.75 -8.33 -10.30
CA PHE A 117 -5.24 -7.02 -10.70
C PHE A 117 -4.69 -6.31 -9.46
N ILE A 118 -3.59 -5.60 -9.63
CA ILE A 118 -3.02 -4.76 -8.58
C ILE A 118 -2.60 -3.42 -9.16
N GLN A 119 -2.99 -2.36 -8.43
CA GLN A 119 -2.46 -1.02 -8.62
C GLN A 119 -1.64 -0.63 -7.39
N THR A 120 -0.43 -0.09 -7.61
CA THR A 120 0.36 0.49 -6.52
C THR A 120 0.77 1.92 -6.81
N SER A 121 0.78 2.76 -5.77
CA SER A 121 1.27 4.14 -5.86
C SER A 121 1.97 4.55 -4.57
N GLY A 122 2.95 5.44 -4.66
CA GLY A 122 3.76 5.79 -3.49
C GLY A 122 4.81 6.85 -3.74
N SER A 123 5.78 6.91 -2.84
CA SER A 123 6.91 7.84 -2.94
C SER A 123 8.18 7.21 -2.39
N LYS A 124 9.31 7.49 -3.05
CA LYS A 124 10.63 7.17 -2.54
C LYS A 124 10.91 7.94 -1.25
N GLN A 125 11.47 7.23 -0.30
CA GLN A 125 11.82 7.72 1.03
C GLN A 125 13.33 8.00 1.13
N THR A 126 13.72 8.76 2.15
CA THR A 126 15.11 9.11 2.41
C THR A 126 15.99 7.91 2.73
N ASN A 127 15.41 6.81 3.23
CA ASN A 127 16.10 5.54 3.47
C ASN A 127 16.31 4.71 2.18
N GLY A 128 15.99 5.25 1.01
CA GLY A 128 16.16 4.61 -0.29
C GLY A 128 15.03 3.65 -0.70
N LYS A 129 14.14 3.29 0.22
CA LYS A 129 12.96 2.44 -0.05
C LYS A 129 11.82 3.26 -0.65
N ILE A 130 10.83 2.60 -1.23
CA ILE A 130 9.58 3.24 -1.66
C ILE A 130 8.43 2.66 -0.82
N TYR A 131 7.62 3.54 -0.23
CA TYR A 131 6.42 3.13 0.49
C TYR A 131 5.21 3.23 -0.44
N LEU A 132 4.52 2.11 -0.61
CA LEU A 132 3.43 1.92 -1.55
C LEU A 132 2.11 1.77 -0.80
N ARG A 133 1.04 2.30 -1.38
CA ARG A 133 -0.32 1.85 -1.16
C ARG A 133 -0.66 0.83 -2.24
N GLN A 134 -1.46 -0.17 -1.90
CA GLN A 134 -1.81 -1.26 -2.79
C GLN A 134 -3.32 -1.44 -2.83
N ILE A 135 -3.86 -1.52 -4.05
CA ILE A 135 -5.26 -1.82 -4.32
C ILE A 135 -5.29 -3.10 -5.13
N PHE A 136 -6.16 -4.03 -4.75
CA PHE A 136 -6.34 -5.31 -5.42
C PHE A 136 -7.75 -5.39 -6.00
N GLU A 137 -7.88 -6.02 -7.16
CA GLU A 137 -9.18 -6.40 -7.72
C GLU A 137 -9.14 -7.84 -8.23
N THR A 138 -10.13 -8.64 -7.81
CA THR A 138 -10.32 -10.00 -8.30
C THR A 138 -11.78 -10.43 -8.21
N GLY A 139 -12.22 -11.24 -9.19
CA GLY A 139 -13.52 -11.90 -9.17
C GLY A 139 -13.49 -13.31 -8.58
N ASN A 140 -12.32 -13.81 -8.14
CA ASN A 140 -12.22 -15.13 -7.54
C ASN A 140 -12.74 -15.12 -6.10
N GLU A 141 -13.64 -16.04 -5.75
CA GLU A 141 -14.31 -16.09 -4.44
C GLU A 141 -13.34 -16.30 -3.27
N ASP A 142 -12.33 -17.17 -3.42
CA ASP A 142 -11.34 -17.48 -2.37
C ASP A 142 -10.45 -16.26 -2.04
N TYR A 143 -10.30 -15.36 -3.00
CA TYR A 143 -9.46 -14.16 -2.89
C TYR A 143 -10.27 -12.86 -2.82
N TYR A 144 -11.61 -12.92 -2.83
CA TYR A 144 -12.48 -11.75 -2.92
C TYR A 144 -12.30 -10.78 -1.73
N TRP A 145 -11.83 -11.30 -0.59
CA TRP A 145 -11.50 -10.49 0.58
C TRP A 145 -10.46 -9.40 0.29
N LEU A 146 -9.55 -9.61 -0.68
CA LEU A 146 -8.53 -8.63 -1.10
C LEU A 146 -9.15 -7.34 -1.65
N ASN A 147 -10.36 -7.40 -2.22
CA ASN A 147 -11.04 -6.24 -2.74
C ASN A 147 -11.38 -5.20 -1.63
N ASN A 148 -11.34 -5.61 -0.36
CA ASN A 148 -11.82 -4.82 0.78
C ASN A 148 -10.73 -4.47 1.80
N VAL A 149 -9.47 -4.85 1.56
CA VAL A 149 -8.38 -4.57 2.50
C VAL A 149 -7.75 -3.21 2.26
N VAL A 150 -7.19 -2.63 3.32
CA VAL A 150 -6.19 -1.56 3.20
C VAL A 150 -4.81 -2.21 3.23
N SER A 151 -4.01 -1.98 2.20
CA SER A 151 -2.70 -2.61 2.08
C SER A 151 -1.59 -1.60 1.77
N VAL A 152 -0.44 -1.85 2.36
CA VAL A 152 0.80 -1.09 2.18
C VAL A 152 1.94 -2.03 1.80
N GLY A 153 2.88 -1.50 1.02
CA GLY A 153 4.05 -2.24 0.59
C GLY A 153 5.34 -1.44 0.77
N VAL A 154 6.44 -2.17 0.93
CA VAL A 154 7.79 -1.60 1.01
C VAL A 154 8.58 -2.18 -0.16
N LEU A 155 8.94 -1.29 -1.09
CA LEU A 155 9.69 -1.65 -2.30
C LEU A 155 11.17 -1.34 -2.12
N THR A 156 11.99 -2.33 -2.46
CA THR A 156 13.45 -2.23 -2.56
C THR A 156 13.88 -2.46 -4.01
N SER A 157 14.63 -1.51 -4.58
CA SER A 157 15.15 -1.64 -5.94
C SER A 157 16.28 -2.66 -6.02
N GLY A 158 16.23 -3.52 -7.04
CA GLY A 158 17.31 -4.41 -7.44
C GLY A 158 17.87 -4.03 -8.81
N ASN A 159 18.75 -4.88 -9.35
CA ASN A 159 19.27 -4.71 -10.70
C ASN A 159 18.36 -5.44 -11.72
N GLY A 160 17.58 -4.68 -12.49
CA GLY A 160 16.59 -5.25 -13.43
C GLY A 160 15.35 -5.85 -12.76
N SER A 161 15.19 -5.67 -11.46
CA SER A 161 14.05 -6.15 -10.68
C SER A 161 13.74 -5.22 -9.51
N VAL A 162 12.57 -5.40 -8.91
CA VAL A 162 12.21 -4.82 -7.62
C VAL A 162 11.62 -5.90 -6.72
N THR A 163 11.89 -5.77 -5.42
CA THR A 163 11.24 -6.61 -4.39
C THR A 163 10.23 -5.76 -3.64
N ILE A 164 9.03 -6.29 -3.45
CA ILE A 164 7.95 -5.67 -2.67
C ILE A 164 7.55 -6.63 -1.58
N GLU A 165 7.74 -6.21 -0.34
CA GLU A 165 7.12 -6.84 0.83
C GLU A 165 5.77 -6.14 1.05
N GLY A 166 4.68 -6.89 1.18
CA GLY A 166 3.32 -6.37 1.32
C GLY A 166 2.70 -6.73 2.66
N TRP A 167 1.87 -5.83 3.18
CA TRP A 167 1.11 -6.00 4.42
C TRP A 167 -0.33 -5.54 4.24
N VAL A 168 -1.24 -6.13 5.02
CA VAL A 168 -2.62 -5.67 5.17
C VAL A 168 -2.82 -5.11 6.57
N MET A 169 -3.65 -4.07 6.67
CA MET A 169 -4.03 -3.46 7.93
C MET A 169 -5.09 -4.31 8.63
N ASP A 170 -4.84 -4.61 9.91
CA ASP A 170 -5.75 -5.30 10.82
C ASP A 170 -5.98 -4.44 12.08
N LEU A 171 -7.15 -4.56 12.72
CA LEU A 171 -7.46 -3.92 14.00
C LEU A 171 -7.29 -4.92 15.17
#